data_AF-A0A7V9MPM9-F1
#
_entry.id   AF-A0A7V9MPM9-F1
#
_cell.length_a   1.000
_cell.length_b   1.000
_cell.length_c   1.000
_cell.angle_alpha   90.00
_cell.angle_beta   90.00
_cell.angle_gamma   90.00
#
_symmetry.space_group_name_H-M   'P 1'
#
loop_
_entity.id
_entity.type
_entity.pdbx_description
1 polymer ?
#
loop_
_entity_poly.entity_id
_entity_poly.type
_entity_poly.pdbx_seq_one_letter_code
_entity_poly.pdbx_strand_id
1 'polypeptide(L)'
;MKSSRFIISILFLMIFIFSSCKKAGIGGNVELAVNVKHHNTLIPNAVVYIKYGAREFPGTESKNYDNSAICGDQDHLTGHTHFSNLKKGYYYLYSVGWDSTINMTVAGGVPVQIKDKAGEMIIEIPVSEQH
;
A
#
# COMPACT_ATOMS: atom_id res chain seq x y z
N MET A 1 25.59 -22.14 -45.71
CA MET A 1 25.89 -21.62 -44.35
C MET A 1 25.44 -20.15 -44.17
N LYS A 2 24.20 -19.77 -44.54
CA LYS A 2 23.70 -18.37 -44.42
C LYS A 2 22.57 -18.19 -43.39
N SER A 3 21.92 -19.29 -42.95
CA SER A 3 20.79 -19.25 -42.02
C SER A 3 21.18 -19.08 -40.55
N SER A 4 22.35 -19.57 -40.13
CA SER A 4 22.79 -19.53 -38.72
C SER A 4 23.12 -18.10 -38.24
N ARG A 5 23.66 -17.24 -39.12
CA ARG A 5 23.97 -15.83 -38.79
C ARG A 5 22.71 -14.95 -38.68
N PHE A 6 21.63 -15.35 -39.34
CA PHE A 6 20.35 -14.63 -39.33
C PHE A 6 19.56 -14.89 -38.03
N ILE A 7 19.61 -16.13 -37.52
CA ILE A 7 18.96 -16.52 -36.26
C ILE A 7 19.63 -15.85 -35.04
N ILE A 8 20.96 -15.73 -35.06
CA ILE A 8 21.71 -15.05 -33.99
C ILE A 8 21.36 -13.54 -33.94
N SER A 9 21.09 -12.92 -35.09
CA SER A 9 20.69 -11.50 -35.17
C SER A 9 19.27 -11.24 -34.63
N ILE A 10 18.37 -12.23 -34.68
CA ILE A 10 16.99 -12.12 -34.16
C ILE A 10 16.95 -12.36 -32.65
N LEU A 11 17.83 -13.24 -32.13
CA LEU A 11 17.91 -13.54 -30.70
C LEU A 11 18.46 -12.36 -29.87
N PHE A 12 19.34 -11.53 -30.46
CA PHE A 12 19.88 -10.33 -29.81
C PHE A 12 18.87 -9.16 -29.72
N LEU A 13 17.85 -9.14 -30.59
CA LEU A 13 16.86 -8.05 -30.64
C LEU A 13 15.72 -8.23 -29.61
N MET A 14 15.52 -9.45 -29.09
CA MET A 14 14.48 -9.73 -28.09
C MET A 14 14.83 -9.33 -26.65
N ILE A 15 16.07 -8.92 -26.38
CA ILE A 15 16.56 -8.63 -25.02
C ILE A 15 16.16 -7.21 -24.54
N PHE A 16 15.64 -6.34 -25.41
CA PHE A 16 15.44 -4.91 -25.10
C PHE A 16 14.03 -4.48 -24.70
N ILE A 17 13.08 -5.40 -24.46
CA ILE A 17 11.67 -5.02 -24.16
C ILE A 17 11.30 -5.15 -22.67
N PHE A 18 12.26 -5.09 -21.74
CA PHE A 18 11.94 -4.81 -20.34
C PHE A 18 11.58 -3.33 -20.19
N SER A 19 10.41 -2.94 -20.72
CA SER A 19 9.78 -1.66 -20.45
C SER A 19 9.55 -1.56 -18.96
N SER A 20 10.47 -0.88 -18.27
CA SER A 20 10.41 -0.60 -16.83
C SER A 20 9.35 0.47 -16.58
N CYS A 21 8.09 0.12 -16.81
CA CYS A 21 6.99 0.79 -16.15
C CYS A 21 7.19 0.50 -14.65
N LYS A 22 7.77 1.44 -13.91
CA LYS A 22 7.97 1.27 -12.46
C LYS A 22 6.59 1.11 -11.82
N LYS A 23 6.23 -0.14 -11.55
CA LYS A 23 5.00 -0.49 -10.84
C LYS A 23 5.06 0.07 -9.42
N ALA A 24 3.89 0.36 -8.86
CA ALA A 24 3.74 0.70 -7.46
C ALA A 24 4.47 -0.33 -6.58
N GLY A 25 4.99 0.12 -5.44
CA GLY A 25 5.71 -0.70 -4.48
C GLY A 25 6.89 0.05 -3.87
N ILE A 26 7.86 -0.70 -3.36
CA ILE A 26 9.02 -0.17 -2.62
C ILE A 26 10.15 0.34 -3.53
N GLY A 27 11.09 1.10 -2.96
CA GLY A 27 12.27 1.66 -3.62
C GLY A 27 12.02 3.01 -4.29
N GLY A 28 11.09 3.80 -3.75
CA GLY A 28 10.94 5.22 -4.05
C GLY A 28 11.26 6.07 -2.82
N ASN A 29 10.89 7.35 -2.85
CA ASN A 29 11.22 8.32 -1.80
C ASN A 29 9.96 8.96 -1.19
N VAL A 30 8.80 8.32 -1.34
CA VAL A 30 7.54 8.78 -0.75
C VAL A 30 7.24 8.03 0.53
N GLU A 31 6.70 8.75 1.51
CA GLU A 31 6.15 8.22 2.74
C GLU A 31 4.64 8.46 2.81
N LEU A 32 3.89 7.46 3.25
CA LEU A 32 2.50 7.63 3.65
C LEU A 32 2.42 7.65 5.17
N ALA A 33 2.05 8.79 5.74
CA ALA A 33 1.67 8.93 7.14
C ALA A 33 0.17 8.64 7.28
N VAL A 34 -0.19 7.54 7.91
CA VAL A 34 -1.55 7.00 7.91
C VAL A 34 -2.21 7.19 9.27
N ASN A 35 -3.44 7.72 9.27
CA ASN A 35 -4.26 7.91 10.46
C ASN A 35 -5.52 7.04 10.35
N VAL A 36 -5.76 6.15 11.30
CA VAL A 36 -6.98 5.32 11.35
C VAL A 36 -7.99 5.98 12.29
N LYS A 37 -9.19 6.26 11.78
CA LYS A 37 -10.22 7.00 12.52
C LYS A 37 -11.60 6.34 12.41
N HIS A 38 -12.24 6.15 13.57
CA HIS A 38 -13.68 5.95 13.66
C HIS A 38 -14.33 7.29 13.98
N HIS A 39 -15.01 7.90 13.00
CA HIS A 39 -15.39 9.32 13.04
C HIS A 39 -14.18 10.23 13.35
N ASN A 40 -14.17 10.90 14.50
CA ASN A 40 -13.06 11.76 14.93
C ASN A 40 -12.14 11.08 15.97
N THR A 41 -12.42 9.83 16.33
CA THR A 41 -11.67 9.05 17.31
C THR A 41 -10.56 8.29 16.60
N LEU A 42 -9.31 8.50 17.01
CA LEU A 42 -8.18 7.69 16.54
C LEU A 42 -8.28 6.27 17.09
N ILE A 43 -7.94 5.29 16.26
CA ILE A 43 -7.96 3.87 16.65
C ILE A 43 -6.52 3.39 16.87
N PRO A 44 -6.01 3.41 18.11
CA PRO A 44 -4.67 2.91 18.41
C PRO A 44 -4.58 1.39 18.20
N ASN A 45 -3.38 0.90 17.91
CA ASN A 45 -3.09 -0.52 17.67
C ASN A 45 -3.88 -1.16 16.50
N ALA A 46 -4.54 -0.35 15.66
CA ALA A 46 -5.10 -0.82 14.40
C ALA A 46 -4.00 -1.38 13.50
N VAL A 47 -4.30 -2.45 12.78
CA VAL A 47 -3.41 -2.96 11.73
C VAL A 47 -3.81 -2.30 10.42
N VAL A 48 -2.85 -1.70 9.74
CA VAL A 48 -3.03 -1.18 8.39
C VAL A 48 -2.29 -2.09 7.41
N TYR A 49 -2.99 -2.55 6.39
CA TYR A 49 -2.48 -3.33 5.28
C TYR A 49 -2.38 -2.45 4.03
N ILE A 50 -1.33 -2.66 3.24
CA ILE A 50 -1.11 -1.95 1.98
C ILE A 50 -0.98 -2.93 0.82
N LYS A 51 -1.76 -2.70 -0.25
CA LYS A 51 -1.68 -3.43 -1.50
C LYS A 51 -1.14 -2.52 -2.60
N TYR A 52 -0.03 -2.91 -3.22
CA TYR A 52 0.61 -2.19 -4.30
C TYR A 52 -0.13 -2.42 -5.61
N GLY A 53 -0.37 -1.33 -6.35
CA GLY A 53 -0.98 -1.37 -7.68
C GLY A 53 -2.49 -1.55 -7.71
N ALA A 54 -3.16 -1.59 -6.54
CA ALA A 54 -4.60 -1.73 -6.45
C ALA A 54 -5.30 -0.38 -6.34
N ARG A 55 -6.48 -0.29 -6.97
CA ARG A 55 -7.46 0.80 -6.79
C ARG A 55 -8.72 0.32 -6.09
N GLU A 56 -9.03 -0.96 -6.24
CA GLU A 56 -10.21 -1.60 -5.70
C GLU A 56 -9.86 -2.38 -4.44
N PHE A 57 -10.87 -2.62 -3.60
CA PHE A 57 -10.73 -3.39 -2.37
C PHE A 57 -10.24 -4.82 -2.66
N PRO A 58 -9.05 -5.22 -2.17
CA PRO A 58 -8.50 -6.55 -2.41
C PRO A 58 -9.18 -7.67 -1.59
N GLY A 59 -10.12 -7.34 -0.71
CA GLY A 59 -10.72 -8.26 0.26
C GLY A 59 -10.12 -8.13 1.66
N THR A 60 -10.65 -8.87 2.62
CA THR A 60 -10.34 -8.73 4.05
C THR A 60 -9.14 -9.57 4.51
N GLU A 61 -8.70 -10.52 3.69
CA GLU A 61 -7.63 -11.46 4.04
C GLU A 61 -6.24 -10.82 3.94
N SER A 62 -5.42 -10.99 4.96
CA SER A 62 -4.07 -10.39 5.02
C SER A 62 -3.17 -10.80 3.85
N LYS A 63 -3.29 -12.04 3.35
CA LYS A 63 -2.54 -12.56 2.19
C LYS A 63 -2.80 -11.80 0.88
N ASN A 64 -3.86 -10.99 0.81
CA ASN A 64 -4.17 -10.19 -0.38
C ASN A 64 -3.31 -8.91 -0.46
N TYR A 65 -2.60 -8.58 0.61
CA TYR A 65 -1.80 -7.36 0.77
C TYR A 65 -0.30 -7.67 0.70
N ASP A 66 0.50 -6.66 0.35
CA ASP A 66 1.95 -6.84 0.15
C ASP A 66 2.76 -6.49 1.41
N ASN A 67 2.21 -5.65 2.29
CA ASN A 67 2.83 -5.29 3.57
C ASN A 67 1.76 -4.85 4.59
N SER A 68 2.15 -4.72 5.85
CA SER A 68 1.32 -4.17 6.92
C SER A 68 2.14 -3.42 7.96
N ALA A 69 1.49 -2.54 8.71
CA ALA A 69 2.05 -1.83 9.84
C ALA A 69 1.01 -1.70 10.95
N ILE A 70 1.46 -1.65 12.20
CA ILE A 70 0.59 -1.46 13.37
C ILE A 70 0.61 0.02 13.76
N CYS A 71 -0.55 0.58 14.06
CA CYS A 71 -0.68 1.94 14.58
C CYS A 71 -0.14 2.03 16.00
N GLY A 72 0.69 3.03 16.26
CA GLY A 72 1.30 3.23 17.57
C GLY A 72 2.34 2.16 17.92
N ASP A 73 3.01 1.52 16.97
CA ASP A 73 4.03 0.49 17.27
C ASP A 73 5.17 0.98 18.19
N GLN A 74 5.36 2.31 18.32
CA GLN A 74 6.37 2.90 19.21
C GLN A 74 5.82 3.48 20.52
N ASP A 75 4.55 3.89 20.56
CA ASP A 75 3.96 4.56 21.72
C ASP A 75 2.65 3.92 22.22
N HIS A 76 2.10 2.96 21.50
CA HIS A 76 0.81 2.26 21.67
C HIS A 76 -0.41 3.17 21.87
N LEU A 77 -0.24 4.48 21.67
CA LEU A 77 -1.20 5.51 22.05
C LEU A 77 -1.73 6.26 20.84
N THR A 78 -1.12 6.06 19.67
CA THR A 78 -1.49 6.77 18.44
C THR A 78 -2.22 5.86 17.45
N GLY A 79 -3.26 6.41 16.81
CA GLY A 79 -3.90 5.79 15.63
C GLY A 79 -3.11 6.03 14.34
N HIS A 80 -1.77 6.13 14.45
CA HIS A 80 -0.87 6.61 13.42
C HIS A 80 0.16 5.54 13.05
N THR A 81 0.45 5.37 11.76
CA THR A 81 1.52 4.50 11.27
C THR A 81 2.10 5.02 9.97
N HIS A 82 3.25 4.49 9.53
CA HIS A 82 3.96 4.99 8.36
C HIS A 82 4.33 3.86 7.38
N PHE A 83 4.21 4.15 6.08
CA PHE A 83 4.79 3.32 5.02
C PHE A 83 5.79 4.15 4.22
N SER A 84 7.07 3.90 4.43
CA SER A 84 8.16 4.63 3.76
C SER A 84 8.67 3.91 2.51
N ASN A 85 9.54 4.61 1.77
CA ASN A 85 10.23 4.10 0.59
C ASN A 85 9.31 3.71 -0.58
N LEU A 86 8.17 4.39 -0.74
CA LEU A 86 7.19 4.08 -1.76
C LEU A 86 7.47 4.80 -3.08
N LYS A 87 7.19 4.11 -4.19
CA LYS A 87 7.21 4.67 -5.55
C LYS A 87 5.88 5.37 -5.86
N LYS A 88 5.87 6.20 -6.91
CA LYS A 88 4.61 6.67 -7.50
C LYS A 88 3.76 5.48 -7.97
N GLY A 89 2.44 5.58 -7.85
CA GLY A 89 1.53 4.53 -8.26
C GLY A 89 0.22 4.52 -7.47
N TYR A 90 -0.61 3.52 -7.77
CA TYR A 90 -1.82 3.25 -7.01
C TYR A 90 -1.53 2.28 -5.87
N TYR A 91 -2.21 2.50 -4.76
CA TYR A 91 -2.15 1.72 -3.54
C TYR A 91 -3.56 1.58 -3.00
N TYR A 92 -3.87 0.46 -2.36
CA TYR A 92 -5.07 0.35 -1.54
C TYR A 92 -4.64 0.14 -0.09
N LEU A 93 -5.15 0.97 0.81
CA LEU A 93 -4.96 0.82 2.24
C LEU A 93 -6.23 0.23 2.84
N TYR A 94 -6.07 -0.77 3.69
CA TYR A 94 -7.17 -1.38 4.44
C TYR A 94 -6.75 -1.48 5.91
N SER A 95 -7.65 -1.16 6.83
CA SER A 95 -7.36 -1.23 8.25
C SER A 95 -8.43 -2.00 8.99
N VAL A 96 -7.99 -2.73 10.02
CA VAL A 96 -8.82 -3.40 11.02
C VAL A 96 -8.31 -2.99 12.39
N GLY A 97 -9.22 -2.63 13.29
CA GLY A 97 -8.89 -2.25 14.65
C GLY A 97 -10.02 -2.53 15.63
N TRP A 98 -9.78 -2.18 16.89
CA TRP A 98 -10.75 -2.26 17.96
C TRP A 98 -11.05 -0.85 18.49
N ASP A 99 -12.31 -0.43 18.42
CA ASP A 99 -12.75 0.80 19.05
C ASP A 99 -13.21 0.49 20.49
N SER A 100 -12.39 0.89 21.46
CA SER A 100 -12.68 0.69 22.89
C SER A 100 -13.78 1.61 23.43
N THR A 101 -14.16 2.67 22.71
CA THR A 101 -15.22 3.60 23.14
C THR A 101 -16.62 3.00 22.95
N ILE A 102 -16.78 2.14 21.95
CA ILE A 102 -18.02 1.40 21.67
C ILE A 102 -17.87 -0.12 21.84
N ASN A 103 -16.65 -0.58 22.13
CA ASN A 103 -16.30 -1.96 22.39
C ASN A 103 -16.63 -2.90 21.20
N MET A 104 -16.24 -2.49 20.00
CA MET A 104 -16.50 -3.20 18.75
C MET A 104 -15.29 -3.22 17.81
N THR A 105 -15.24 -4.24 16.95
CA THR A 105 -14.32 -4.28 15.82
C THR A 105 -14.74 -3.26 14.78
N VAL A 106 -13.78 -2.52 14.26
CA VAL A 106 -13.97 -1.55 13.18
C VAL A 106 -13.03 -1.87 12.02
N ALA A 107 -13.50 -1.66 10.79
CA ALA A 107 -12.69 -1.84 9.59
C ALA A 107 -13.07 -0.84 8.50
N GLY A 108 -12.14 -0.60 7.57
CA GLY A 108 -12.33 0.34 6.48
C GLY A 108 -11.12 0.40 5.57
N GLY A 109 -11.25 1.04 4.42
CA GLY A 109 -10.16 1.13 3.46
C GLY A 109 -10.36 2.22 2.42
N VAL A 110 -9.26 2.67 1.85
CA VAL A 110 -9.23 3.77 0.87
C VAL A 110 -8.20 3.51 -0.23
N PRO A 111 -8.52 3.84 -1.48
CA PRO A 111 -7.53 3.92 -2.53
C PRO A 111 -6.67 5.17 -2.39
N VAL A 112 -5.36 5.03 -2.61
CA VAL A 112 -4.37 6.10 -2.57
C VAL A 112 -3.63 6.13 -3.91
N GLN A 113 -3.48 7.33 -4.48
CA GLN A 113 -2.63 7.54 -5.63
C GLN A 113 -1.45 8.44 -5.27
N ILE A 114 -0.25 7.86 -5.25
CA ILE A 114 0.99 8.61 -5.14
C ILE A 114 1.36 9.14 -6.54
N LYS A 115 1.27 10.46 -6.73
CA LYS A 115 1.62 11.13 -8.00
C LYS A 115 3.07 11.62 -8.00
N ASP A 116 3.54 12.08 -6.84
CA ASP A 116 4.88 12.62 -6.66
C ASP A 116 5.94 11.52 -6.53
N LYS A 117 7.20 11.90 -6.70
CA LYS A 117 8.35 10.97 -6.62
C LYS A 117 9.05 10.98 -5.26
N ALA A 118 8.76 11.97 -4.42
CA ALA A 118 9.33 12.13 -3.09
C ALA A 118 8.39 12.97 -2.21
N GLY A 119 8.55 12.86 -0.90
CA GLY A 119 7.80 13.64 0.10
C GLY A 119 6.90 12.77 0.97
N GLU A 120 6.11 13.41 1.81
CA GLU A 120 5.15 12.77 2.70
C GLU A 120 3.71 13.08 2.25
N MET A 121 2.84 12.08 2.34
CA MET A 121 1.40 12.26 2.18
C MET A 121 0.69 11.77 3.43
N ILE A 122 -0.16 12.62 4.02
CA ILE A 122 -1.03 12.24 5.13
C ILE A 122 -2.31 11.62 4.57
N ILE A 123 -2.63 10.41 5.00
CA ILE A 123 -3.81 9.66 4.57
C ILE A 123 -4.67 9.33 5.79
N GLU A 124 -5.96 9.58 5.69
CA GLU A 124 -6.93 9.14 6.69
C GLU A 124 -7.68 7.91 6.19
N ILE A 125 -7.72 6.85 6.99
CA ILE A 125 -8.53 5.66 6.75
C ILE A 125 -9.76 5.77 7.67
N PRO A 126 -10.93 6.16 7.13
CA PRO A 126 -12.17 6.04 7.87
C PRO A 126 -12.51 4.56 8.05
N VAL A 127 -12.85 4.17 9.28
CA VAL A 127 -13.33 2.82 9.62
C VAL A 127 -14.76 2.89 10.15
N SER A 128 -15.47 1.78 10.07
CA SER A 128 -16.84 1.63 10.57
C SER A 128 -17.01 0.27 11.25
N GLU A 129 -18.05 0.16 12.07
CA GLU A 129 -18.38 -1.03 12.85
C GLU A 129 -18.57 -2.26 11.96
N GLN A 130 -18.05 -3.40 12.43
CA GLN A 130 -18.30 -4.70 11.83
C GLN A 130 -19.43 -5.39 12.58
N HIS A 131 -20.40 -5.92 11.84
CA HIS A 131 -21.58 -6.66 12.35
C HIS A 131 -21.52 -8.13 12.00
#